data_AF-X6L720-F1
#
_entry.id   AF-X6L720-F1
#
_cell.length_a   1.000
_cell.length_b   1.000
_cell.length_c   1.000
_cell.angle_alpha   90.00
_cell.angle_beta   90.00
_cell.angle_gamma   90.00
#
_symmetry.space_group_name_H-M   'P 1'
#
loop_
_entity.id
_entity.type
_entity.pdbx_description
1 polymer ?
#
loop_
_entity_poly.entity_id
_entity_poly.type
_entity_poly.pdbx_seq_one_letter_code
_entity_poly.pdbx_strand_id
1 'polypeptide(L)'
;MCVFAHDDAKQERFINEESKHLLGGMQHKAGQSKYTKEIKALMVLFGDAIDERELKEHLEENNGNVALVIEKLTSKLMNIDAKESEEKEKSKEMEKKSEKVKKEEEHEKVGEIKPGINLQGYCNNEKCLASKGKLLVWVNLEFIEISFIPDKTKLECPNCLEKTVTTVIKAMFYNSEHSIHAIGDLKTVESNNYQCTYTIDAGLSYELKAQKIRQLATSIEDLRDRTMKWQI
;
A
#
# COMPACT_ATOMS: atom_id res chain seq x y z
N MET A 1 -34.64 13.75 70.07
CA MET A 1 -33.24 13.99 70.48
C MET A 1 -32.73 15.12 69.60
N CYS A 2 -32.25 16.17 70.26
CA CYS A 2 -31.62 17.37 69.71
C CYS A 2 -30.51 17.00 68.70
N VAL A 3 -30.03 17.83 67.78
CA VAL A 3 -29.52 19.21 67.90
C VAL A 3 -29.46 19.78 66.46
N PHE A 4 -30.16 20.87 66.10
CA PHE A 4 -29.70 22.28 65.95
C PHE A 4 -28.37 22.46 65.17
N ALA A 5 -28.14 23.44 64.29
CA ALA A 5 -28.90 24.56 63.74
C ALA A 5 -28.16 25.11 62.49
N HIS A 6 -28.87 25.93 61.72
CA HIS A 6 -28.45 26.76 60.59
C HIS A 6 -27.20 27.63 60.83
N ASP A 7 -26.53 28.04 59.74
CA ASP A 7 -26.30 29.47 59.51
C ASP A 7 -26.05 29.83 58.03
N ASP A 8 -26.65 30.96 57.65
CA ASP A 8 -26.69 31.60 56.34
C ASP A 8 -25.58 32.64 56.13
N ALA A 9 -25.45 33.11 54.88
CA ALA A 9 -24.80 34.36 54.42
C ALA A 9 -23.26 34.32 54.28
N LYS A 10 -22.58 35.06 53.40
CA LYS A 10 -22.88 36.31 52.71
C LYS A 10 -21.84 36.57 51.59
N GLN A 11 -22.31 37.21 50.52
CA GLN A 11 -21.66 38.12 49.54
C GLN A 11 -20.30 38.74 49.99
N GLU A 12 -19.27 38.91 49.15
CA GLU A 12 -19.03 40.12 48.34
C GLU A 12 -17.78 40.05 47.43
N ARG A 13 -17.73 40.99 46.47
CA ARG A 13 -16.80 41.16 45.34
C ARG A 13 -15.73 42.24 45.63
N PHE A 14 -14.82 42.43 44.66
CA PHE A 14 -13.97 43.62 44.36
C PHE A 14 -12.61 43.72 45.07
N ILE A 15 -11.49 44.31 44.57
CA ILE A 15 -10.88 44.69 43.27
C ILE A 15 -9.43 45.16 43.62
N ASN A 16 -8.44 45.02 42.70
CA ASN A 16 -7.12 45.70 42.59
C ASN A 16 -6.13 45.68 43.80
N GLU A 17 -4.82 45.92 43.69
CA GLU A 17 -3.98 46.57 42.69
C GLU A 17 -2.52 46.08 42.79
N GLU A 18 -1.71 46.55 41.84
CA GLU A 18 -0.34 46.23 41.51
C GLU A 18 0.76 46.47 42.57
N SER A 19 1.90 45.84 42.26
CA SER A 19 3.27 46.38 42.23
C SER A 19 4.18 46.23 43.46
N LYS A 20 5.29 45.50 43.25
CA LYS A 20 6.68 46.01 43.35
C LYS A 20 7.73 44.96 42.94
N HIS A 21 8.23 45.12 41.72
CA HIS A 21 9.63 45.10 41.27
C HIS A 21 10.69 44.66 42.32
N LEU A 22 11.60 43.70 42.05
CA LEU A 22 12.77 43.82 41.16
C LEU A 22 13.49 42.46 40.97
N LEU A 23 14.29 42.41 39.90
CA LEU A 23 15.48 41.58 39.63
C LEU A 23 15.32 40.40 38.66
N GLY A 24 15.75 40.65 37.42
CA GLY A 24 16.81 39.87 36.79
C GLY A 24 16.51 38.39 36.53
N GLY A 25 15.85 38.11 35.41
CA GLY A 25 15.76 36.76 34.87
C GLY A 25 15.45 36.84 33.39
N MET A 26 16.50 36.77 32.58
CA MET A 26 16.46 36.55 31.14
C MET A 26 15.68 35.25 30.88
N GLN A 27 14.35 35.35 30.75
CA GLN A 27 13.55 34.23 30.26
C GLN A 27 13.88 34.09 28.78
N HIS A 28 14.86 33.23 28.51
CA HIS A 28 14.90 32.49 27.26
C HIS A 28 13.51 31.86 27.13
N LYS A 29 12.61 32.52 26.41
CA LYS A 29 11.58 31.81 25.66
C LYS A 29 12.39 30.93 24.71
N ALA A 30 12.73 29.73 25.16
CA ALA A 30 13.12 28.66 24.26
C ALA A 30 11.99 28.61 23.24
N GLY A 31 12.27 29.15 22.06
CA GLY A 31 11.26 29.49 21.08
C GLY A 31 10.45 28.24 20.83
N GLN A 32 9.18 28.28 21.22
CA GLN A 32 8.22 27.33 20.70
C GLN A 32 8.37 27.43 19.19
N SER A 33 8.86 26.35 18.58
CA SER A 33 9.05 26.28 17.15
C SER A 33 7.76 26.79 16.49
N LYS A 34 7.88 27.74 15.55
CA LYS A 34 6.73 28.31 14.83
C LYS A 34 5.84 27.23 14.21
N TYR A 35 6.38 26.02 14.06
CA TYR A 35 5.77 24.85 13.42
C TYR A 35 5.62 23.64 14.36
N THR A 36 5.45 23.84 15.68
CA THR A 36 5.37 22.71 16.65
C THR A 36 4.28 21.68 16.30
N LYS A 37 3.14 22.11 15.74
CA LYS A 37 2.04 21.18 15.41
C LYS A 37 2.35 20.37 14.15
N GLU A 38 2.95 21.03 13.18
CA GLU A 38 3.38 20.48 11.90
C GLU A 38 4.52 19.48 12.11
N ILE A 39 5.51 19.83 12.93
CA ILE A 39 6.61 18.93 13.33
C ILE A 39 6.02 17.67 13.97
N LYS A 40 5.14 17.82 14.96
CA LYS A 40 4.52 16.67 15.65
C LYS A 40 3.72 15.79 14.68
N ALA A 41 2.97 16.39 13.76
CA ALA A 41 2.20 15.64 12.76
C ALA A 41 3.10 14.89 11.77
N LEU A 42 4.17 15.54 11.30
CA LEU A 42 5.11 14.95 10.35
C LEU A 42 5.97 13.86 10.99
N MET A 43 6.35 14.00 12.27
CA MET A 43 6.99 12.91 13.03
C MET A 43 6.08 11.68 13.17
N VAL A 44 4.75 11.86 13.30
CA VAL A 44 3.81 10.73 13.29
C VAL A 44 3.74 10.06 11.90
N LEU A 45 3.83 10.84 10.82
CA LEU A 45 3.74 10.34 9.45
C LEU A 45 5.01 9.62 8.99
N PHE A 46 6.19 10.14 9.36
CA PHE A 46 7.49 9.62 8.91
C PHE A 46 8.23 8.80 9.99
N GLY A 47 7.73 8.75 11.22
CA GLY A 47 8.32 7.98 12.32
C GLY A 47 9.77 8.39 12.60
N ASP A 48 10.63 7.40 12.85
CA ASP A 48 12.06 7.58 13.10
C ASP A 48 12.89 7.75 11.81
N ALA A 49 12.25 7.79 10.63
CA ALA A 49 12.97 7.91 9.36
C ALA A 49 13.66 9.26 9.18
N ILE A 50 13.26 10.30 9.94
CA ILE A 50 13.76 11.68 9.82
C ILE A 50 13.89 12.32 11.23
N ASP A 51 15.00 13.02 11.49
CA ASP A 51 15.25 13.75 12.75
C ASP A 51 14.40 15.03 12.84
N GLU A 52 13.92 15.35 14.05
CA GLU A 52 13.09 16.52 14.33
C GLU A 52 13.75 17.85 13.90
N ARG A 53 15.08 17.96 13.99
CA ARG A 53 15.83 19.16 13.59
C ARG A 53 15.85 19.31 12.07
N GLU A 54 16.04 18.22 11.34
CA GLU A 54 15.99 18.22 9.86
C GLU A 54 14.60 18.62 9.36
N LEU A 55 13.57 18.09 10.02
CA LEU A 55 12.19 18.45 9.73
C LEU A 55 11.90 19.94 9.98
N LYS A 56 12.47 20.51 11.05
CA LYS A 56 12.36 21.93 11.36
C LYS A 56 13.03 22.80 10.30
N GLU A 57 14.23 22.43 9.86
CA GLU A 57 14.94 23.13 8.79
C GLU A 57 14.13 23.14 7.49
N HIS A 58 13.56 22.00 7.08
CA HIS A 58 12.70 21.94 5.90
C HIS A 58 11.43 22.79 6.02
N LEU A 59 10.83 22.87 7.21
CA LEU A 59 9.69 23.76 7.44
C LEU A 59 10.10 25.24 7.39
N GLU A 60 11.29 25.60 7.86
CA GLU A 60 11.82 26.96 7.75
C GLU A 60 12.12 27.34 6.30
N GLU A 61 12.80 26.46 5.54
CA GLU A 61 13.09 26.63 4.11
C GLU A 61 11.83 26.82 3.26
N ASN A 62 10.76 26.10 3.61
CA ASN A 62 9.49 26.10 2.85
C ASN A 62 8.44 27.04 3.46
N ASN A 63 8.83 27.97 4.35
CA ASN A 63 7.95 28.94 4.99
C ASN A 63 6.71 28.30 5.67
N GLY A 64 6.86 27.08 6.20
CA GLY A 64 5.79 26.31 6.85
C GLY A 64 4.86 25.58 5.90
N ASN A 65 5.15 25.53 4.59
CA ASN A 65 4.34 24.77 3.64
C ASN A 65 4.56 23.26 3.80
N VAL A 66 3.69 22.62 4.58
CA VAL A 66 3.74 21.19 4.89
C VAL A 66 3.68 20.31 3.64
N ALA A 67 2.95 20.72 2.59
CA ALA A 67 2.82 19.92 1.37
C ALA A 67 4.17 19.78 0.63
N LEU A 68 4.93 20.88 0.51
CA LEU A 68 6.25 20.87 -0.11
C LEU A 68 7.26 20.09 0.74
N VAL A 69 7.14 20.16 2.07
CA VAL A 69 7.98 19.37 2.98
C VAL A 69 7.70 17.88 2.81
N ILE A 70 6.43 17.46 2.77
CA ILE A 70 6.07 16.05 2.50
C ILE A 70 6.64 15.60 1.15
N GLU A 71 6.44 16.38 0.09
CA GLU A 71 6.94 16.03 -1.25
C GLU A 71 8.47 15.89 -1.28
N LYS A 72 9.21 16.81 -0.64
CA LYS A 72 10.67 16.78 -0.53
C LYS A 72 11.16 15.56 0.27
N LEU A 73 10.50 15.25 1.39
CA LEU A 73 10.85 14.12 2.24
C LEU A 73 10.53 12.77 1.58
N THR A 74 9.36 12.64 0.96
CA THR A 74 8.99 11.45 0.17
C THR A 74 9.96 11.23 -0.97
N SER A 75 10.34 12.29 -1.69
CA SER A 75 11.35 12.21 -2.74
C SER A 75 12.71 11.78 -2.20
N LYS A 76 13.12 12.27 -1.03
CA LYS A 76 14.38 11.88 -0.39
C LYS A 76 14.39 10.40 -0.01
N LEU A 77 13.30 9.90 0.58
CA LEU A 77 13.14 8.49 0.97
C LEU A 77 13.16 7.55 -0.24
N MET A 78 12.42 7.88 -1.29
CA MET A 78 12.43 7.09 -2.54
C MET A 78 13.82 7.06 -3.21
N ASN A 79 14.62 8.12 -3.03
CA ASN A 79 15.99 8.16 -3.51
C ASN A 79 17.01 7.50 -2.55
N ILE A 80 16.62 7.20 -1.30
CA ILE A 80 17.44 6.43 -0.36
C ILE A 80 17.31 4.93 -0.68
N ASP A 81 16.09 4.45 -0.98
CA ASP A 81 15.85 3.07 -1.41
C ASP A 81 16.53 2.75 -2.77
N ALA A 82 16.79 3.78 -3.58
CA ALA A 82 17.56 3.67 -4.83
C ALA A 82 19.09 3.74 -4.63
N LYS A 83 19.59 4.08 -3.42
CA LYS A 83 21.02 4.33 -3.14
C LYS A 83 21.77 3.17 -2.50
N GLU A 84 21.12 2.02 -2.25
CA GLU A 84 21.86 0.76 -2.03
C GLU A 84 22.30 0.08 -3.34
N SER A 85 21.97 0.64 -4.51
CA SER A 85 22.51 0.18 -5.79
C SER A 85 22.99 1.34 -6.67
N GLU A 86 24.31 1.53 -6.64
CA GLU A 86 25.17 2.07 -7.69
C GLU A 86 25.12 3.57 -8.04
N GLU A 87 26.21 4.25 -7.64
CA GLU A 87 26.79 5.38 -8.37
C GLU A 87 27.19 4.97 -9.80
N LYS A 88 26.56 5.55 -10.83
CA LYS A 88 27.21 6.34 -11.90
C LYS A 88 26.25 6.61 -13.09
N GLU A 89 25.99 7.90 -13.27
CA GLU A 89 26.00 8.65 -14.55
C GLU A 89 25.09 8.20 -15.72
N LYS A 90 24.41 9.05 -16.49
CA LYS A 90 24.08 10.48 -16.45
C LYS A 90 23.14 10.73 -17.65
N SER A 91 22.08 11.49 -17.41
CA SER A 91 21.50 12.52 -18.28
C SER A 91 20.57 12.18 -19.48
N LYS A 92 19.48 12.99 -19.47
CA LYS A 92 18.55 13.45 -20.52
C LYS A 92 17.30 12.60 -20.77
N GLU A 93 16.09 13.15 -20.94
CA GLU A 93 15.43 14.43 -20.58
C GLU A 93 13.93 14.17 -20.87
N MET A 94 13.07 14.84 -20.10
CA MET A 94 11.60 14.98 -20.17
C MET A 94 10.87 14.47 -21.44
N GLU A 95 9.75 13.77 -21.26
CA GLU A 95 8.45 14.45 -21.27
C GLU A 95 7.26 13.58 -20.85
N LYS A 96 6.28 14.31 -20.31
CA LYS A 96 5.03 13.92 -19.68
C LYS A 96 4.19 12.93 -20.49
N LYS A 97 3.67 11.91 -19.80
CA LYS A 97 2.24 11.60 -19.89
C LYS A 97 1.72 11.26 -18.50
N SER A 98 0.97 12.21 -17.96
CA SER A 98 0.07 12.00 -16.84
C SER A 98 -0.87 10.85 -17.18
N GLU A 99 -0.69 9.71 -16.52
CA GLU A 99 -1.73 8.70 -16.46
C GLU A 99 -2.14 8.53 -15.01
N LYS A 100 -3.44 8.72 -14.85
CA LYS A 100 -4.21 8.88 -13.63
C LYS A 100 -4.09 7.58 -12.83
N VAL A 101 -3.11 7.50 -11.93
CA VAL A 101 -2.99 6.39 -10.98
C VAL A 101 -4.20 6.49 -10.05
N LYS A 102 -5.25 5.72 -10.39
CA LYS A 102 -6.26 5.36 -9.42
C LYS A 102 -5.52 4.51 -8.40
N LYS A 103 -5.37 5.07 -7.21
CA LYS A 103 -4.93 4.39 -6.00
C LYS A 103 -5.93 3.24 -5.77
N GLU A 104 -5.65 2.06 -6.32
CA GLU A 104 -6.32 0.84 -5.89
C GLU A 104 -5.92 0.65 -4.42
N GLU A 105 -6.93 0.60 -3.56
CA GLU A 105 -6.77 0.38 -2.13
C GLU A 105 -5.89 -0.86 -1.92
N GLU A 106 -4.74 -0.65 -1.28
CA GLU A 106 -3.75 -1.67 -0.97
C GLU A 106 -4.33 -2.56 0.15
N HIS A 107 -5.29 -3.41 -0.20
CA HIS A 107 -5.75 -4.45 0.71
C HIS A 107 -4.62 -5.46 0.87
N GLU A 108 -4.22 -5.70 2.13
CA GLU A 108 -3.30 -6.78 2.48
C GLU A 108 -3.80 -8.11 1.87
N LYS A 109 -2.96 -8.77 1.08
CA LYS A 109 -3.29 -9.98 0.31
C LYS A 109 -2.78 -11.21 1.06
N VAL A 110 -3.61 -12.24 1.18
CA VAL A 110 -3.29 -13.49 1.87
C VAL A 110 -3.11 -14.62 0.85
N GLY A 111 -2.10 -15.46 1.04
CA GLY A 111 -1.80 -16.59 0.15
C GLY A 111 -0.64 -16.32 -0.80
N GLU A 112 -0.12 -17.40 -1.39
CA GLU A 112 1.06 -17.37 -2.25
C GLU A 112 0.67 -17.37 -3.73
N ILE A 113 1.36 -16.58 -4.53
CA ILE A 113 1.29 -16.65 -5.99
C ILE A 113 2.34 -17.68 -6.46
N LYS A 114 1.90 -18.65 -7.27
CA LYS A 114 2.74 -19.72 -7.82
C LYS A 114 2.57 -19.82 -9.33
N PRO A 115 3.48 -20.50 -10.05
CA PRO A 115 3.31 -20.70 -11.48
C PRO A 115 1.96 -21.33 -11.84
N GLY A 116 1.40 -20.92 -12.99
CA GLY A 116 0.06 -21.32 -13.44
C GLY A 116 -1.03 -20.29 -13.12
N ILE A 117 -2.24 -20.77 -12.85
CA ILE A 117 -3.43 -19.94 -12.61
C ILE A 117 -3.50 -19.57 -11.12
N ASN A 118 -3.61 -18.28 -10.82
CA ASN A 118 -3.85 -17.74 -9.49
C ASN A 118 -5.14 -16.92 -9.51
N LEU A 119 -6.11 -17.28 -8.67
CA LEU A 119 -7.38 -16.58 -8.56
C LEU A 119 -7.42 -15.80 -7.25
N GLN A 120 -7.91 -14.56 -7.31
CA GLN A 120 -8.10 -13.71 -6.14
C GLN A 120 -9.57 -13.57 -5.81
N GLY A 121 -9.95 -13.86 -4.56
CA GLY A 121 -11.33 -13.68 -4.10
C GLY A 121 -11.42 -13.51 -2.59
N TYR A 122 -12.64 -13.56 -2.05
CA TYR A 122 -12.92 -13.41 -0.63
C TYR A 122 -13.35 -14.74 0.00
N CYS A 123 -12.82 -15.02 1.19
CA CYS A 123 -13.29 -16.14 2.01
C CYS A 123 -14.60 -15.76 2.71
N ASN A 124 -15.64 -16.60 2.61
CA ASN A 124 -16.92 -16.40 3.29
C ASN A 124 -17.08 -17.19 4.61
N ASN A 125 -16.03 -17.90 5.05
CA ASN A 125 -16.06 -18.59 6.33
C ASN A 125 -15.84 -17.57 7.46
N GLU A 126 -16.89 -17.31 8.25
CA GLU A 126 -16.87 -16.36 9.37
C GLU A 126 -15.81 -16.66 10.43
N LYS A 127 -15.34 -17.90 10.53
CA LYS A 127 -14.28 -18.30 11.46
C LYS A 127 -12.87 -18.04 10.90
N CYS A 128 -12.73 -17.84 9.59
CA CYS A 128 -11.46 -17.61 8.91
C CYS A 128 -10.91 -16.20 9.20
N LEU A 129 -9.61 -16.10 9.48
CA LEU A 129 -8.94 -14.81 9.72
C LEU A 129 -9.03 -13.88 8.51
N ALA A 130 -8.82 -14.41 7.30
CA ALA A 130 -8.95 -13.63 6.06
C ALA A 130 -10.37 -13.03 5.90
N SER A 131 -11.41 -13.80 6.23
CA SER A 131 -12.80 -13.31 6.17
C SER A 131 -13.04 -12.20 7.19
N LYS A 132 -12.61 -12.40 8.45
CA LYS A 132 -12.74 -11.40 9.53
C LYS A 132 -12.02 -10.09 9.21
N GLY A 133 -10.84 -10.17 8.59
CA GLY A 133 -10.08 -9.02 8.14
C GLY A 133 -10.55 -8.43 6.81
N LYS A 134 -11.55 -9.03 6.14
CA LYS A 134 -11.96 -8.69 4.76
C LYS A 134 -10.79 -8.67 3.78
N LEU A 135 -9.83 -9.57 3.98
CA LEU A 135 -8.62 -9.68 3.19
C LEU A 135 -8.90 -10.46 1.91
N LEU A 136 -8.24 -10.04 0.83
CA LEU A 136 -8.25 -10.78 -0.42
C LEU A 136 -7.34 -12.00 -0.31
N VAL A 137 -7.78 -13.12 -0.88
CA VAL A 137 -7.08 -14.40 -0.80
C VAL A 137 -6.71 -14.90 -2.18
N TRP A 138 -5.44 -15.24 -2.37
CA TRP A 138 -4.93 -15.91 -3.56
C TRP A 138 -5.11 -17.42 -3.44
N VAL A 139 -5.68 -18.03 -4.48
CA VAL A 139 -5.81 -19.48 -4.64
C VAL A 139 -5.09 -19.87 -5.92
N ASN A 140 -4.04 -20.69 -5.80
CA ASN A 140 -3.34 -21.24 -6.95
C ASN A 140 -3.99 -22.55 -7.40
N LEU A 141 -4.24 -22.68 -8.71
CA LEU A 141 -4.79 -23.88 -9.36
C LEU A 141 -3.76 -24.59 -10.25
N GLU A 142 -2.50 -24.20 -10.16
CA GLU A 142 -1.40 -24.72 -10.98
C GLU A 142 -1.68 -24.60 -12.50
N PHE A 143 -1.22 -25.60 -13.27
CA PHE A 143 -1.34 -25.67 -14.73
C PHE A 143 -2.54 -26.56 -15.11
N ILE A 144 -3.72 -25.96 -15.15
CA ILE A 144 -4.96 -26.67 -15.47
C ILE A 144 -5.79 -25.91 -16.51
N GLU A 145 -6.76 -26.60 -17.07
CA GLU A 145 -7.87 -26.03 -17.83
C GLU A 145 -9.14 -26.10 -16.97
N ILE A 146 -9.76 -24.95 -16.69
CA ILE A 146 -10.91 -24.84 -15.81
C ILE A 146 -11.95 -23.89 -16.38
N SER A 147 -13.22 -24.26 -16.23
CA SER A 147 -14.34 -23.35 -16.43
C SER A 147 -14.99 -23.02 -15.09
N PHE A 148 -15.29 -21.75 -14.84
CA PHE A 148 -15.93 -21.34 -13.58
C PHE A 148 -16.80 -20.09 -13.73
N ILE A 149 -17.76 -19.96 -12.81
CA ILE A 149 -18.56 -18.75 -12.62
C ILE A 149 -18.17 -18.16 -11.26
N PRO A 150 -17.63 -16.93 -11.21
CA PRO A 150 -17.03 -16.34 -10.00
C PRO A 150 -17.90 -16.38 -8.74
N ASP A 151 -19.22 -16.20 -8.91
CA ASP A 151 -20.17 -16.13 -7.79
C ASP A 151 -20.70 -17.50 -7.34
N LYS A 152 -20.50 -18.54 -8.15
CA LYS A 152 -21.04 -19.89 -7.91
C LYS A 152 -19.97 -20.89 -7.50
N THR A 153 -18.76 -20.73 -8.05
CA THR A 153 -17.65 -21.65 -7.79
C THR A 153 -17.04 -21.35 -6.43
N LYS A 154 -16.89 -22.39 -5.61
CA LYS A 154 -16.22 -22.32 -4.31
C LYS A 154 -14.82 -22.91 -4.42
N LEU A 155 -13.82 -22.10 -4.08
CA LEU A 155 -12.42 -22.49 -4.11
C LEU A 155 -11.90 -22.71 -2.68
N GLU A 156 -10.89 -23.56 -2.55
CA GLU A 156 -10.27 -23.84 -1.26
C GLU A 156 -9.47 -22.62 -0.77
N CYS A 157 -9.76 -22.18 0.46
CA CYS A 157 -9.07 -21.07 1.08
C CYS A 157 -7.73 -21.55 1.67
N PRO A 158 -6.57 -20.98 1.31
CA PRO A 158 -5.29 -21.34 1.93
C PRO A 158 -5.23 -21.08 3.44
N ASN A 159 -6.07 -20.18 3.97
CA ASN A 159 -6.03 -19.82 5.38
C ASN A 159 -6.92 -20.70 6.29
N CYS A 160 -8.05 -21.21 5.79
CA CYS A 160 -8.93 -22.10 6.56
C CYS A 160 -9.09 -23.50 5.98
N LEU A 161 -8.48 -23.77 4.82
CA LEU A 161 -8.48 -25.06 4.11
C LEU A 161 -9.88 -25.59 3.75
N GLU A 162 -10.88 -24.72 3.74
CA GLU A 162 -12.25 -25.05 3.35
C GLU A 162 -12.59 -24.42 1.99
N LYS A 163 -13.54 -25.02 1.26
CA LYS A 163 -14.05 -24.50 -0.02
C LYS A 163 -14.99 -23.31 0.21
N THR A 164 -14.41 -22.16 0.54
CA THR A 164 -15.10 -20.97 1.06
C THR A 164 -14.67 -19.69 0.35
N VAL A 165 -13.65 -19.74 -0.51
CA VAL A 165 -13.33 -18.59 -1.37
C VAL A 165 -14.39 -18.49 -2.44
N THR A 166 -15.00 -17.31 -2.52
CA THR A 166 -16.08 -16.91 -3.44
C THR A 166 -15.77 -15.52 -3.97
N THR A 167 -16.62 -15.00 -4.87
CA THR A 167 -16.49 -13.62 -5.38
C THR A 167 -15.09 -13.39 -5.95
N VAL A 168 -14.69 -14.21 -6.91
CA VAL A 168 -13.39 -14.09 -7.56
C VAL A 168 -13.38 -12.82 -8.40
N ILE A 169 -12.45 -11.91 -8.13
CA ILE A 169 -12.39 -10.58 -8.76
C ILE A 169 -11.19 -10.41 -9.70
N LYS A 170 -10.14 -11.24 -9.55
CA LYS A 170 -8.95 -11.18 -10.39
C LYS A 170 -8.47 -12.60 -10.72
N ALA A 171 -7.96 -12.76 -11.93
CA ALA A 171 -7.21 -13.94 -12.36
C ALA A 171 -5.82 -13.49 -12.80
N MET A 172 -4.79 -14.15 -12.29
CA MET A 172 -3.40 -13.91 -12.63
C MET A 172 -2.77 -15.19 -13.16
N PHE A 173 -2.20 -15.11 -14.35
CA PHE A 173 -1.35 -16.14 -14.91
C PHE A 173 0.09 -15.78 -14.64
N TYR A 174 0.84 -16.69 -14.04
CA TYR A 174 2.24 -16.48 -13.70
C TYR A 174 3.11 -17.57 -14.29
N ASN A 175 4.16 -17.19 -15.02
CA ASN A 175 5.14 -18.10 -15.62
C ASN A 175 4.50 -19.29 -16.36
N SER A 176 3.49 -18.97 -17.19
CA SER A 176 2.71 -19.95 -17.94
C SER A 176 2.36 -19.42 -19.32
N GLU A 177 2.30 -20.31 -20.31
CA GLU A 177 1.51 -20.03 -21.51
C GLU A 177 0.04 -20.13 -21.12
N HIS A 178 -0.78 -19.14 -21.48
CA HIS A 178 -2.16 -19.09 -21.01
C HIS A 178 -3.15 -18.60 -22.05
N SER A 179 -4.42 -18.94 -21.82
CA SER A 179 -5.57 -18.33 -22.48
C SER A 179 -6.69 -18.13 -21.48
N ILE A 180 -7.44 -17.06 -21.68
CA ILE A 180 -8.63 -16.73 -20.91
C ILE A 180 -9.71 -16.31 -21.89
N HIS A 181 -10.84 -17.00 -21.83
CA HIS A 181 -12.02 -16.67 -22.61
C HIS A 181 -13.17 -16.39 -21.64
N ALA A 182 -13.94 -15.35 -21.92
CA ALA A 182 -15.17 -15.04 -21.22
C ALA A 182 -16.29 -14.95 -22.25
N ILE A 183 -17.52 -15.27 -21.84
CA ILE A 183 -18.71 -14.93 -22.63
C ILE A 183 -19.01 -13.44 -22.39
N GLY A 184 -18.19 -12.56 -22.98
CA GLY A 184 -18.22 -11.10 -22.80
C GLY A 184 -16.87 -10.43 -23.09
N ASP A 185 -16.80 -9.09 -23.07
CA ASP A 185 -15.56 -8.34 -23.28
C ASP A 185 -14.61 -8.49 -22.08
N LEU A 186 -13.37 -8.94 -22.33
CA LEU A 186 -12.35 -9.11 -21.29
C LEU A 186 -11.49 -7.84 -21.14
N LYS A 187 -11.26 -7.39 -19.90
CA LYS A 187 -10.35 -6.28 -19.60
C LYS A 187 -9.06 -6.80 -18.96
N THR A 188 -7.94 -6.52 -19.61
CA THR A 188 -6.60 -6.75 -19.06
C THR A 188 -6.23 -5.59 -18.14
N VAL A 189 -5.74 -5.88 -16.94
CA VAL A 189 -5.33 -4.86 -15.96
C VAL A 189 -3.84 -4.61 -16.06
N GLU A 190 -3.04 -5.68 -16.09
CA GLU A 190 -1.58 -5.62 -16.12
C GLU A 190 -1.06 -6.81 -16.93
N SER A 191 -0.11 -6.55 -17.83
CA SER A 191 0.52 -7.61 -18.63
C SER A 191 2.00 -7.27 -18.81
N ASN A 192 2.86 -8.22 -18.43
CA ASN A 192 4.25 -8.27 -18.83
C ASN A 192 4.56 -9.70 -19.33
N ASN A 193 5.81 -9.93 -19.76
CA ASN A 193 6.21 -11.21 -20.37
C ASN A 193 6.09 -12.44 -19.44
N TYR A 194 5.91 -12.24 -18.13
CA TYR A 194 5.89 -13.33 -17.14
C TYR A 194 4.60 -13.40 -16.34
N GLN A 195 3.84 -12.30 -16.28
CA GLN A 195 2.66 -12.15 -15.46
C GLN A 195 1.56 -11.40 -16.23
N CYS A 196 0.37 -11.99 -16.28
CA CYS A 196 -0.81 -11.36 -16.86
C CYS A 196 -1.98 -11.41 -15.89
N THR A 197 -2.53 -10.25 -15.55
CA THR A 197 -3.65 -10.08 -14.61
C THR A 197 -4.87 -9.55 -15.34
N TYR A 198 -6.01 -10.21 -15.11
CA TYR A 198 -7.31 -9.88 -15.69
C TYR A 198 -8.31 -9.58 -14.58
N THR A 199 -9.18 -8.60 -14.80
CA THR A 199 -10.38 -8.45 -13.96
C THR A 199 -11.38 -9.53 -14.29
N ILE A 200 -12.02 -10.05 -13.25
CA ILE A 200 -13.07 -11.05 -13.35
C ILE A 200 -14.36 -10.40 -12.87
N ASP A 201 -15.34 -10.35 -13.77
CA ASP A 201 -16.65 -9.76 -13.53
C ASP A 201 -17.65 -10.82 -13.05
N ALA A 202 -18.45 -10.46 -12.07
CA ALA A 202 -19.54 -11.28 -11.57
C ALA A 202 -20.56 -11.60 -12.69
N GLY A 203 -21.19 -12.76 -12.60
CA GLY A 203 -22.23 -13.21 -13.54
C GLY A 203 -21.75 -13.73 -14.89
N LEU A 204 -20.47 -13.60 -15.25
CA LEU A 204 -19.89 -14.18 -16.46
C LEU A 204 -19.33 -15.58 -16.23
N SER A 205 -19.24 -16.37 -17.30
CA SER A 205 -18.54 -17.65 -17.31
C SER A 205 -17.17 -17.46 -17.93
N TYR A 206 -16.15 -17.99 -17.26
CA TYR A 206 -14.75 -17.93 -17.68
C TYR A 206 -14.23 -19.33 -17.97
N GLU A 207 -13.48 -19.45 -19.05
CA GLU A 207 -12.65 -20.59 -19.39
C GLU A 207 -11.19 -20.16 -19.32
N LEU A 208 -10.45 -20.73 -18.37
CA LEU A 208 -9.04 -20.45 -18.13
C LEU A 208 -8.21 -21.67 -18.47
N LYS A 209 -7.07 -21.44 -19.10
CA LYS A 209 -6.10 -22.47 -19.39
C LYS A 209 -4.70 -21.96 -19.10
N ALA A 210 -3.91 -22.74 -18.38
CA ALA A 210 -2.48 -22.49 -18.20
C ALA A 210 -1.67 -23.74 -18.50
N GLN A 211 -0.54 -23.55 -19.17
CA GLN A 211 0.42 -24.59 -19.49
C GLN A 211 1.82 -24.17 -19.05
N LYS A 212 2.61 -25.15 -18.62
CA LYS A 212 4.00 -24.92 -18.23
C LYS A 212 4.81 -24.52 -19.46
N ILE A 213 5.52 -23.39 -19.36
CA ILE A 213 6.45 -22.94 -20.40
C ILE A 213 7.53 -24.02 -20.56
N ARG A 214 7.67 -24.56 -21.78
CA ARG A 214 8.70 -25.55 -22.10
C ARG A 214 9.91 -24.82 -22.68
N GLN A 215 10.99 -24.73 -21.91
CA GLN A 215 12.28 -24.33 -22.46
C GLN A 215 12.81 -25.47 -23.34
N LEU A 216 12.68 -25.31 -24.66
CA LEU A 216 13.19 -26.28 -25.64
C LEU A 216 14.72 -26.28 -25.77
N ALA A 217 15.41 -25.47 -24.97
CA ALA A 217 16.85 -25.40 -25.00
C ALA A 217 17.47 -26.42 -24.06
N THR A 218 18.38 -27.24 -24.58
CA THR A 218 19.02 -28.32 -23.81
C THR A 218 20.22 -27.83 -22.99
N SER A 219 20.74 -26.64 -23.28
CA SER A 219 21.78 -25.95 -22.51
C SER A 219 21.74 -24.43 -22.73
N ILE A 220 22.56 -23.69 -21.99
CA ILE A 220 22.72 -22.23 -22.17
C ILE A 220 23.38 -21.93 -23.53
N GLU A 221 24.28 -22.80 -23.99
CA GLU A 221 24.90 -22.70 -25.31
C GLU A 221 23.86 -22.86 -26.43
N ASP A 222 22.91 -23.80 -26.29
CA ASP A 222 21.80 -23.97 -27.24
C ASP A 222 20.91 -22.71 -27.30
N LEU A 223 20.69 -22.02 -26.16
CA LEU A 223 20.01 -20.71 -26.17
C LEU A 223 20.81 -19.65 -26.93
N ARG A 224 22.13 -19.60 -26.73
CA ARG A 224 23.02 -18.62 -27.37
C ARG A 224 23.11 -18.86 -28.88
N ASP A 225 23.23 -20.11 -29.31
CA ASP A 225 23.33 -20.48 -30.71
C ASP A 225 22.03 -20.19 -31.47
N ARG A 226 20.88 -20.43 -30.83
CA ARG A 226 19.58 -20.08 -31.41
C ARG A 226 19.40 -18.57 -31.54
N THR A 227 19.80 -17.79 -30.55
CA THR A 227 19.70 -16.33 -30.59
C THR A 227 20.64 -15.71 -31.62
N MET A 228 21.83 -16.28 -31.84
CA MET A 228 22.77 -15.84 -32.89
C MET A 228 22.29 -16.20 -34.31
N LYS A 229 21.56 -17.31 -34.49
CA LYS A 229 21.04 -17.73 -35.81
C LYS A 229 19.96 -16.83 -36.38
N TRP A 230 19.26 -16.03 -35.56
CA TRP A 230 18.23 -15.10 -36.03
C TRP A 230 18.77 -13.72 -36.46
N GLN A 231 20.10 -13.51 -36.44
CA GLN A 231 20.74 -12.24 -36.81
C GLN A 231 21.45 -12.27 -38.18
N ILE A 232 21.15 -13.25 -39.05
CA ILE A 232 21.69 -13.36 -40.41
C ILE A 232 20.60 -13.08 -41.44
#